data_AF-A0A356AZU7-F1
#
_entry.id   AF-A0A356AZU7-F1
#
_cell.length_a   1.000
_cell.length_b   1.000
_cell.length_c   1.000
_cell.angle_alpha   90.00
_cell.angle_beta   90.00
_cell.angle_gamma   90.00
#
_symmetry.space_group_name_H-M   'P 1'
#
loop_
_entity.id
_entity.type
_entity.pdbx_description
1 polymer ?
#
loop_
_entity_poly.entity_id
_entity_poly.type
_entity_poly.pdbx_seq_one_letter_code
_entity_poly.pdbx_strand_id
1 'polypeptide(L)'
;MNISEFRETIKTYKEDDLRLLLSEMYKDMPKKLREDKDIDGMVRDLHGYISHSKGKKKQEVQVDFSYLEADIEEFIEYAYKQYYMAPNSYVHKSERPKWRFKVKAFINQLQTIPVDSEDGQKATDLLGKLYNVLSYACNYYLFRSDDPFASVGIVQTTYLDTILKRKLGIGINRESVKSCISFVINSNVDRETTHIDLFYVLIGNLKTPDAKRMAIEQALVFKTELDKSKRANNRNYDDFSHREKVNNLVEGIAEIYMMLCEYDDAIAYYKSNYVYHDQEITLYCVLRMLFKHKLKDLWIREFDIAVKNGIKPREGLQNMYEYIQENGNLPEFIY
;
A
#
# COMPACT_ATOMS: atom_id res chain seq x y z
N MET A 1 3.03 -40.53 3.09
CA MET A 1 2.09 -41.24 3.98
C MET A 1 1.26 -40.21 4.73
N ASN A 2 -0.08 -40.30 4.66
CA ASN A 2 -0.97 -39.41 5.39
C ASN A 2 -1.15 -39.87 6.86
N ILE A 3 -1.82 -39.07 7.70
CA ILE A 3 -1.97 -39.40 9.13
C ILE A 3 -2.79 -40.67 9.38
N SER A 4 -3.73 -40.99 8.50
CA SER A 4 -4.56 -42.19 8.61
C SER A 4 -3.75 -43.45 8.31
N GLU A 5 -2.96 -43.42 7.23
CA GLU A 5 -2.02 -44.49 6.87
C GLU A 5 -0.93 -44.68 7.93
N PHE A 6 -0.40 -43.58 8.49
CA PHE A 6 0.58 -43.64 9.57
C PHE A 6 -0.03 -44.34 10.80
N ARG A 7 -1.27 -44.02 11.18
CA ARG A 7 -1.97 -44.66 12.30
C ARG A 7 -2.19 -46.16 12.09
N GLU A 8 -2.55 -46.59 10.89
CA GLU A 8 -2.67 -48.02 10.60
C GLU A 8 -1.31 -48.73 10.63
N THR A 9 -0.26 -48.04 10.17
CA THR A 9 1.10 -48.58 10.16
C THR A 9 1.63 -48.78 11.59
N ILE A 10 1.49 -47.79 12.49
CA ILE A 10 2.00 -47.91 13.86
C ILE A 10 1.23 -48.93 14.72
N LYS A 11 0.02 -49.32 14.33
CA LYS A 11 -0.75 -50.38 15.04
C LYS A 11 -0.12 -51.77 14.91
N THR A 12 0.71 -52.00 13.90
CA THR A 12 1.35 -53.31 13.68
C THR A 12 2.62 -53.50 14.51
N TYR A 13 3.14 -52.43 15.11
CA TYR A 13 4.35 -52.44 15.92
C TYR A 13 4.06 -52.78 17.39
N LYS A 14 5.02 -53.43 18.05
CA LYS A 14 4.98 -53.67 19.49
C LYS A 14 5.39 -52.40 20.24
N GLU A 15 5.03 -52.31 21.52
CA GLU A 15 5.28 -51.12 22.35
C GLU A 15 6.76 -50.75 22.45
N ASP A 16 7.65 -51.74 22.56
CA ASP A 16 9.10 -51.51 22.61
C ASP A 16 9.64 -50.95 21.29
N ASP A 17 9.13 -51.43 20.16
CA ASP A 17 9.50 -50.93 18.83
C ASP A 17 8.97 -49.50 18.62
N LEU A 18 7.80 -49.17 19.19
CA LEU A 18 7.25 -47.81 19.17
C LEU A 18 8.11 -46.82 19.98
N ARG A 19 8.63 -47.24 21.14
CA ARG A 19 9.57 -46.43 21.95
C ARG A 19 10.87 -46.19 21.21
N LEU A 20 11.39 -47.21 20.53
CA LEU A 20 12.59 -47.10 19.70
C LEU A 20 12.36 -46.15 18.53
N LEU A 21 11.25 -46.31 17.79
CA LEU A 21 10.86 -45.43 16.68
C LEU A 21 10.77 -43.97 17.12
N LEU A 22 10.12 -43.70 18.26
CA LEU A 22 10.01 -42.34 18.80
C LEU A 22 11.39 -41.74 19.12
N SER A 23 12.30 -42.54 19.67
CA SER A 23 13.65 -42.10 20.01
C SER A 23 14.48 -41.73 18.78
N GLU A 24 14.41 -42.51 17.70
CA GLU A 24 15.10 -42.22 16.45
C GLU A 24 14.49 -40.99 15.75
N MET A 25 13.16 -40.88 15.72
CA MET A 25 12.47 -39.70 15.19
C MET A 25 12.84 -38.41 15.94
N TYR A 26 13.02 -38.49 17.26
CA TYR A 26 13.41 -37.33 18.07
C TYR A 26 14.88 -36.92 17.84
N LYS A 27 15.78 -37.90 17.67
CA LYS A 27 17.21 -37.66 17.34
C LYS A 27 17.38 -37.00 15.97
N ASP A 28 16.66 -37.50 14.96
CA ASP A 28 16.73 -37.01 13.58
C ASP A 28 16.11 -35.61 13.41
N MET A 29 15.37 -35.12 14.40
CA MET A 29 14.72 -33.82 14.35
C MET A 29 15.73 -32.67 14.49
N PRO A 30 15.69 -31.63 13.65
CA PRO A 30 16.54 -30.45 13.84
C PRO A 30 16.24 -29.73 15.15
N LYS A 31 17.27 -29.25 15.87
CA LYS A 31 17.11 -28.54 17.16
C LYS A 31 16.13 -27.36 17.08
N LYS A 32 16.24 -26.56 16.02
CA LYS A 32 15.34 -25.43 15.76
C LYS A 32 13.87 -25.85 15.66
N LEU A 33 13.59 -27.00 15.05
CA LEU A 33 12.21 -27.51 14.93
C LEU A 33 11.66 -27.99 16.28
N ARG A 34 12.51 -28.58 17.13
CA ARG A 34 12.12 -28.99 18.49
C ARG A 34 11.72 -27.80 19.34
N GLU A 35 12.48 -26.70 19.25
CA GLU A 35 12.23 -25.45 19.95
C GLU A 35 10.97 -24.73 19.41
N ASP A 36 10.86 -24.57 18.09
CA ASP A 36 9.75 -23.85 17.45
C ASP A 36 8.38 -24.49 17.70
N LYS A 37 8.34 -25.82 17.92
CA LYS A 37 7.09 -26.58 18.11
C LYS A 37 6.88 -27.13 19.52
N ASP A 38 7.76 -26.75 20.46
CA ASP A 38 7.76 -27.25 21.85
C ASP A 38 7.62 -28.78 21.94
N ILE A 39 8.44 -29.48 21.15
CA ILE A 39 8.45 -30.95 21.10
C ILE A 39 8.93 -31.52 22.44
N ASP A 40 9.82 -30.81 23.13
CA ASP A 40 10.31 -31.18 24.45
C ASP A 40 9.19 -31.11 25.50
N GLY A 41 8.31 -30.11 25.41
CA GLY A 41 7.08 -30.03 26.21
C GLY A 41 6.13 -31.19 25.93
N MET A 42 5.93 -31.56 24.67
CA MET A 42 5.07 -32.69 24.27
C MET A 42 5.55 -34.03 24.82
N VAL A 43 6.87 -34.28 24.82
CA VAL A 43 7.45 -35.52 25.35
C VAL A 43 7.34 -35.59 26.88
N ARG A 44 7.48 -34.46 27.56
CA ARG A 44 7.42 -34.39 29.04
C ARG A 44 5.99 -34.52 29.58
N ASP A 45 5.01 -33.98 28.87
CA ASP A 45 3.60 -34.08 29.25
C ASP A 45 2.69 -34.26 28.03
N LEU A 46 2.53 -35.51 27.60
CA LEU A 46 1.71 -35.85 26.44
C LEU A 46 0.23 -35.48 26.65
N HIS A 47 -0.31 -35.71 27.85
CA HIS A 47 -1.72 -35.47 28.12
C HIS A 47 -2.02 -33.98 28.30
N GLY A 48 -1.13 -33.22 28.93
CA GLY A 48 -1.17 -31.76 28.96
C GLY A 48 -1.01 -31.16 27.57
N TYR A 49 -0.07 -31.63 26.76
CA TYR A 49 0.11 -31.13 25.41
C TYR A 49 -1.10 -31.43 24.52
N ILE A 50 -1.69 -32.62 24.64
CA ILE A 50 -2.91 -33.00 23.91
C ILE A 50 -4.13 -32.21 24.43
N SER A 51 -4.24 -31.91 25.72
CA SER A 51 -5.34 -31.11 26.27
C SER A 51 -5.22 -29.63 25.86
N HIS A 52 -4.01 -29.06 25.85
CA HIS A 52 -3.75 -27.70 25.34
C HIS A 52 -3.92 -27.62 23.80
N SER A 53 -3.62 -28.68 23.05
CA SER A 53 -3.83 -28.69 21.59
C SER A 53 -5.26 -29.03 21.17
N LYS A 54 -5.99 -29.88 21.92
CA LYS A 54 -7.43 -30.16 21.70
C LYS A 54 -8.36 -29.10 22.31
N GLY A 55 -7.87 -28.29 23.25
CA GLY A 55 -8.50 -27.05 23.72
C GLY A 55 -8.49 -25.93 22.68
N LYS A 56 -7.61 -26.02 21.67
CA LYS A 56 -7.67 -25.23 20.42
C LYS A 56 -8.57 -25.89 19.36
N LYS A 57 -9.71 -26.47 19.74
CA LYS A 57 -10.88 -26.32 18.85
C LYS A 57 -11.07 -24.81 18.70
N LYS A 58 -11.39 -24.32 17.49
CA LYS A 58 -11.75 -22.92 17.22
C LYS A 58 -12.84 -22.42 18.20
N GLN A 59 -12.47 -22.10 19.43
CA GLN A 59 -12.90 -20.87 20.02
C GLN A 59 -12.22 -19.84 19.15
N GLU A 60 -13.02 -19.00 18.50
CA GLU A 60 -12.55 -17.65 18.19
C GLU A 60 -11.76 -17.22 19.41
N VAL A 61 -10.44 -17.17 19.29
CA VAL A 61 -9.68 -16.30 20.16
C VAL A 61 -10.25 -14.96 19.76
N GLN A 62 -11.22 -14.51 20.53
CA GLN A 62 -11.60 -13.12 20.61
C GLN A 62 -10.27 -12.48 21.00
N VAL A 63 -9.51 -12.07 19.99
CA VAL A 63 -8.34 -11.23 20.18
C VAL A 63 -8.96 -10.05 20.90
N ASP A 64 -8.67 -9.94 22.19
CA ASP A 64 -9.16 -8.79 22.94
C ASP A 64 -8.57 -7.58 22.24
N PHE A 65 -9.46 -6.89 21.54
CA PHE A 65 -9.10 -5.83 20.61
C PHE A 65 -8.29 -4.76 21.34
N SER A 66 -8.56 -4.56 22.63
CA SER A 66 -7.84 -3.66 23.52
C SER A 66 -6.34 -3.99 23.61
N TYR A 67 -5.97 -5.27 23.73
CA TYR A 67 -4.56 -5.66 23.78
C TYR A 67 -3.90 -5.55 22.40
N LEU A 68 -4.61 -5.91 21.33
CA LEU A 68 -4.11 -5.75 19.96
C LEU A 68 -3.87 -4.27 19.63
N GLU A 69 -4.83 -3.40 19.98
CA GLU A 69 -4.73 -1.95 19.84
C GLU A 69 -3.51 -1.42 20.58
N ALA A 70 -3.34 -1.77 21.86
CA ALA A 70 -2.19 -1.34 22.65
C ALA A 70 -0.83 -1.79 22.08
N ASP A 71 -0.70 -3.05 21.65
CA ASP A 71 0.55 -3.57 21.06
C ASP A 71 0.89 -2.89 19.73
N ILE A 72 -0.13 -2.60 18.90
CA ILE A 72 0.06 -1.84 17.65
C ILE A 72 0.48 -0.41 17.94
N GLU A 73 -0.15 0.26 18.90
CA GLU A 73 0.20 1.65 19.24
C GLU A 73 1.62 1.76 19.81
N GLU A 74 2.02 0.85 20.69
CA GLU A 74 3.41 0.77 21.18
C GLU A 74 4.38 0.51 20.01
N PHE A 75 4.04 -0.42 19.12
CA PHE A 75 4.85 -0.69 17.93
C PHE A 75 5.06 0.57 17.08
N ILE A 76 3.98 1.32 16.80
CA ILE A 76 4.03 2.55 16.00
C ILE A 76 4.91 3.59 16.69
N GLU A 77 4.74 3.80 17.99
CA GLU A 77 5.55 4.73 18.77
C GLU A 77 7.04 4.36 18.69
N TYR A 78 7.38 3.08 18.91
CA TYR A 78 8.76 2.60 18.85
C TYR A 78 9.36 2.68 17.44
N ALA A 79 8.54 2.49 16.39
CA ALA A 79 8.96 2.66 15.01
C ALA A 79 9.37 4.12 14.73
N TYR A 80 8.54 5.09 15.09
CA TYR A 80 8.86 6.51 14.89
C TYR A 80 10.02 7.00 15.77
N LYS A 81 10.23 6.40 16.94
CA LYS A 81 11.44 6.60 17.77
C LYS A 81 12.69 5.90 17.23
N GLN A 82 12.59 5.21 16.08
CA GLN A 82 13.67 4.48 15.41
C GLN A 82 14.28 3.35 16.27
N TYR A 83 13.55 2.84 17.26
CA TYR A 83 14.03 1.78 18.14
C TYR A 83 14.21 0.43 17.41
N TYR A 84 13.56 0.25 16.25
CA TYR A 84 13.79 -0.92 15.40
C TYR A 84 15.02 -0.78 14.49
N MET A 85 15.55 0.43 14.31
CA MET A 85 16.74 0.72 13.49
C MET A 85 18.02 0.78 14.32
N ALA A 86 18.02 1.59 15.39
CA ALA A 86 19.22 1.92 16.16
C ALA A 86 19.33 1.16 17.50
N PRO A 87 20.55 1.01 18.06
CA PRO A 87 20.73 0.53 19.44
C PRO A 87 19.94 1.33 20.48
N ASN A 88 19.17 0.64 21.31
CA ASN A 88 18.37 1.22 22.40
C ASN A 88 18.03 0.14 23.45
N SER A 89 17.45 0.57 24.58
CA SER A 89 17.05 -0.28 25.71
C SER A 89 15.64 -0.87 25.61
N TYR A 90 14.80 -0.40 24.68
CA TYR A 90 13.39 -0.78 24.56
C TYR A 90 13.21 -2.00 23.64
N VAL A 91 13.91 -2.02 22.50
CA VAL A 91 13.87 -3.09 21.51
C VAL A 91 15.24 -3.77 21.44
N HIS A 92 15.28 -5.00 21.97
CA HIS A 92 16.48 -5.83 21.96
C HIS A 92 16.94 -6.15 20.53
N LYS A 93 18.26 -6.28 20.33
CA LYS A 93 18.87 -6.48 19.00
C LYS A 93 18.28 -7.68 18.23
N SER A 94 17.89 -8.75 18.94
CA SER A 94 17.25 -9.94 18.35
C SER A 94 15.84 -9.69 17.84
N GLU A 95 15.12 -8.72 18.41
CA GLU A 95 13.73 -8.42 18.10
C GLU A 95 13.60 -7.41 16.97
N ARG A 96 14.61 -6.54 16.79
CA ARG A 96 14.63 -5.55 15.71
C ARG A 96 14.27 -6.14 14.35
N PRO A 97 14.93 -7.18 13.81
CA PRO A 97 14.59 -7.72 12.49
C PRO A 97 13.23 -8.44 12.41
N LYS A 98 12.56 -8.67 13.55
CA LYS A 98 11.25 -9.34 13.60
C LYS A 98 10.07 -8.38 13.43
N TRP A 99 10.32 -7.06 13.35
CA TRP A 99 9.29 -6.03 13.12
C TRP A 99 8.33 -6.41 11.97
N ARG A 100 8.87 -6.95 10.87
CA ARG A 100 8.10 -7.33 9.68
C ARG A 100 7.09 -8.44 9.93
N PHE A 101 7.43 -9.39 10.80
CA PHE A 101 6.52 -10.46 11.20
C PHE A 101 5.43 -9.94 12.14
N LYS A 102 5.78 -9.01 13.04
CA LYS A 102 4.80 -8.32 13.90
C LYS A 102 3.78 -7.55 13.06
N VAL A 103 4.25 -6.68 12.16
CA VAL A 103 3.37 -5.89 11.28
C VAL A 103 2.48 -6.80 10.43
N LYS A 104 3.04 -7.86 9.83
CA LYS A 104 2.26 -8.84 9.06
C LYS A 104 1.16 -9.48 9.91
N ALA A 105 1.48 -9.87 11.14
CA ALA A 105 0.52 -10.46 12.06
C ALA A 105 -0.58 -9.45 12.45
N PHE A 106 -0.21 -8.19 12.75
CA PHE A 106 -1.18 -7.14 13.05
C PHE A 106 -2.15 -6.89 11.89
N ILE A 107 -1.62 -6.74 10.66
CA ILE A 107 -2.44 -6.55 9.46
C ILE A 107 -3.43 -7.70 9.30
N ASN A 108 -2.95 -8.94 9.40
CA ASN A 108 -3.79 -10.12 9.25
C ASN A 108 -4.90 -10.17 10.32
N GLN A 109 -4.58 -9.87 11.57
CA GLN A 109 -5.57 -9.87 12.66
C GLN A 109 -6.62 -8.77 12.48
N LEU A 110 -6.19 -7.53 12.17
CA LEU A 110 -7.11 -6.41 11.96
C LEU A 110 -8.06 -6.63 10.78
N GLN A 111 -7.61 -7.31 9.73
CA GLN A 111 -8.45 -7.63 8.57
C GLN A 111 -9.57 -8.64 8.89
N THR A 112 -9.43 -9.44 9.96
CA THR A 112 -10.50 -10.35 10.41
C THR A 112 -11.67 -9.62 11.07
N ILE A 113 -11.47 -8.36 11.49
CA ILE A 113 -12.49 -7.58 12.19
C ILE A 113 -13.46 -6.98 11.16
N PRO A 114 -14.77 -7.31 11.23
CA PRO A 114 -15.78 -6.76 10.33
C PRO A 114 -15.88 -5.24 10.45
N VAL A 115 -16.12 -4.56 9.32
CA VAL A 115 -16.18 -3.08 9.25
C VAL A 115 -17.37 -2.53 10.05
N ASP A 116 -18.45 -3.29 10.14
CA ASP A 116 -19.70 -2.99 10.83
C ASP A 116 -19.73 -3.43 12.31
N SER A 117 -18.64 -4.01 12.81
CA SER A 117 -18.51 -4.35 14.24
C SER A 117 -18.18 -3.13 15.09
N GLU A 118 -18.36 -3.25 16.42
CA GLU A 118 -18.04 -2.20 17.40
C GLU A 118 -16.58 -1.68 17.25
N ASP A 119 -15.64 -2.58 16.96
CA ASP A 119 -14.22 -2.26 16.76
C ASP A 119 -13.85 -2.01 15.28
N GLY A 120 -14.80 -2.13 14.35
CA GLY A 120 -14.54 -2.10 12.90
C GLY A 120 -13.87 -0.82 12.40
N GLN A 121 -14.30 0.33 12.94
CA GLN A 121 -13.72 1.64 12.64
C GLN A 121 -12.29 1.75 13.20
N LYS A 122 -12.09 1.40 14.49
CA LYS A 122 -10.77 1.44 15.13
C LYS A 122 -9.78 0.51 14.42
N ALA A 123 -10.21 -0.69 14.04
CA ALA A 123 -9.40 -1.62 13.28
C ALA A 123 -8.96 -1.04 11.92
N THR A 124 -9.87 -0.33 11.25
CA THR A 124 -9.57 0.37 9.99
C THR A 124 -8.57 1.51 10.18
N ASP A 125 -8.66 2.23 11.30
CA ASP A 125 -7.72 3.31 11.61
C ASP A 125 -6.34 2.77 12.01
N LEU A 126 -6.26 1.65 12.75
CA LEU A 126 -4.99 0.95 13.03
C LEU A 126 -4.33 0.42 11.76
N LEU A 127 -5.11 -0.15 10.82
CA LEU A 127 -4.59 -0.52 9.49
C LEU A 127 -4.01 0.71 8.77
N GLY A 128 -4.69 1.85 8.85
CA GLY A 128 -4.20 3.11 8.30
C GLY A 128 -2.90 3.59 8.94
N LYS A 129 -2.80 3.56 10.28
CA LYS A 129 -1.59 3.94 11.01
C LYS A 129 -0.39 3.05 10.63
N LEU A 130 -0.60 1.74 10.54
CA LEU A 130 0.45 0.80 10.12
C LEU A 130 0.90 1.05 8.67
N TYR A 131 -0.02 1.32 7.75
CA TYR A 131 0.32 1.73 6.39
C TYR A 131 1.18 3.01 6.38
N ASN A 132 0.82 4.01 7.18
CA ASN A 132 1.59 5.25 7.28
C ASN A 132 3.01 5.04 7.83
N VAL A 133 3.19 4.10 8.77
CA VAL A 133 4.54 3.73 9.26
C VAL A 133 5.37 3.11 8.13
N LEU A 134 4.80 2.18 7.36
CA LEU A 134 5.51 1.54 6.24
C LEU A 134 5.83 2.54 5.12
N SER A 135 4.85 3.34 4.73
CA SER A 135 4.98 4.42 3.75
C SER A 135 6.01 5.46 4.18
N TYR A 136 6.01 5.88 5.44
CA TYR A 136 7.06 6.75 5.97
C TYR A 136 8.43 6.08 5.88
N ALA A 137 8.52 4.80 6.23
CA ALA A 137 9.77 4.05 6.19
C ALA A 137 10.36 3.86 4.77
N CYS A 138 9.61 4.11 3.68
CA CYS A 138 10.16 4.08 2.32
C CYS A 138 11.17 5.20 2.07
N ASN A 139 10.99 6.37 2.70
CA ASN A 139 11.88 7.54 2.55
C ASN A 139 12.74 7.80 3.78
N TYR A 140 12.47 7.12 4.90
CA TYR A 140 13.13 7.36 6.18
C TYR A 140 13.54 6.04 6.85
N TYR A 141 14.71 6.02 7.47
CA TYR A 141 15.24 4.83 8.12
C TYR A 141 14.56 4.54 9.48
N LEU A 142 13.33 4.00 9.45
CA LEU A 142 12.67 3.47 10.66
C LEU A 142 13.09 2.02 10.96
N PHE A 143 13.45 1.28 9.92
CA PHE A 143 13.83 -0.12 9.97
C PHE A 143 15.10 -0.35 9.16
N ARG A 144 15.81 -1.46 9.44
CA ARG A 144 16.92 -1.91 8.61
C ARG A 144 16.40 -2.61 7.35
N SER A 145 15.75 -1.86 6.46
CA SER A 145 15.25 -2.31 5.17
C SER A 145 15.12 -1.12 4.23
N ASP A 146 15.39 -1.34 2.94
CA ASP A 146 15.16 -0.35 1.89
C ASP A 146 13.79 -0.50 1.21
N ASP A 147 13.03 -1.52 1.59
CA ASP A 147 11.68 -1.77 1.09
C ASP A 147 10.80 -2.35 2.23
N PRO A 148 10.12 -1.47 2.99
CA PRO A 148 9.31 -1.87 4.13
C PRO A 148 8.13 -2.76 3.73
N PHE A 149 7.44 -2.45 2.63
CA PHE A 149 6.28 -3.19 2.15
C PHE A 149 6.68 -4.62 1.72
N ALA A 150 7.72 -4.76 0.89
CA ALA A 150 8.24 -6.06 0.49
C ALA A 150 8.77 -6.87 1.69
N SER A 151 9.35 -6.21 2.69
CA SER A 151 9.84 -6.88 3.90
C SER A 151 8.73 -7.52 4.73
N VAL A 152 7.56 -6.87 4.81
CA VAL A 152 6.32 -7.42 5.40
C VAL A 152 5.72 -8.49 4.47
N GLY A 153 5.99 -8.40 3.16
CA GLY A 153 5.46 -9.29 2.14
C GLY A 153 4.05 -8.89 1.72
N ILE A 154 3.82 -7.58 1.56
CA ILE A 154 2.57 -6.99 1.07
C ILE A 154 2.89 -5.92 0.04
N VAL A 155 2.11 -5.82 -1.04
CA VAL A 155 2.27 -4.78 -2.06
C VAL A 155 1.58 -3.50 -1.57
N GLN A 156 2.23 -2.34 -1.71
CA GLN A 156 1.70 -1.05 -1.21
C GLN A 156 0.30 -0.74 -1.74
N THR A 157 0.08 -0.86 -3.05
CA THR A 157 -1.22 -0.59 -3.69
C THR A 157 -2.33 -1.53 -3.19
N THR A 158 -1.99 -2.81 -2.95
CA THR A 158 -2.95 -3.80 -2.41
C THR A 158 -3.33 -3.49 -0.96
N TYR A 159 -2.35 -3.04 -0.15
CA TYR A 159 -2.64 -2.63 1.22
C TYR A 159 -3.49 -1.36 1.26
N LEU A 160 -3.14 -0.36 0.45
CA LEU A 160 -3.93 0.86 0.32
C LEU A 160 -5.37 0.54 -0.11
N ASP A 161 -5.56 -0.30 -1.13
CA ASP A 161 -6.89 -0.71 -1.61
C ASP A 161 -7.74 -1.34 -0.50
N THR A 162 -7.13 -2.17 0.35
CA THR A 162 -7.80 -2.76 1.51
C THR A 162 -8.29 -1.69 2.49
N ILE A 163 -7.48 -0.66 2.77
CA ILE A 163 -7.84 0.43 3.67
C ILE A 163 -8.96 1.28 3.05
N LEU A 164 -8.85 1.64 1.77
CA LEU A 164 -9.84 2.48 1.08
C LEU A 164 -11.19 1.76 1.00
N LYS A 165 -11.21 0.46 0.68
CA LYS A 165 -12.44 -0.36 0.69
C LYS A 165 -13.14 -0.34 2.03
N ARG A 166 -12.39 -0.44 3.13
CA ARG A 166 -12.95 -0.37 4.49
C ARG A 166 -13.49 1.02 4.80
N LYS A 167 -12.72 2.08 4.53
CA LYS A 167 -13.13 3.47 4.77
C LYS A 167 -14.38 3.87 4.00
N LEU A 168 -14.49 3.45 2.74
CA LEU A 168 -15.63 3.76 1.88
C LEU A 168 -16.80 2.78 2.05
N GLY A 169 -16.56 1.61 2.65
CA GLY A 169 -17.57 0.58 2.90
C GLY A 169 -18.64 0.99 3.93
N ILE A 170 -18.32 1.94 4.82
CA ILE A 170 -19.27 2.52 5.78
C ILE A 170 -20.20 3.54 5.09
N GLY A 171 -19.77 4.10 3.96
CA GLY A 171 -20.50 5.08 3.17
C GLY A 171 -19.55 6.06 2.48
N ILE A 172 -19.90 6.46 1.26
CA ILE A 172 -19.13 7.46 0.50
C ILE A 172 -19.73 8.84 0.79
N ASN A 173 -18.96 9.68 1.47
CA ASN A 173 -19.29 11.06 1.82
C ASN A 173 -18.05 11.96 1.73
N ARG A 174 -18.22 13.27 1.93
CA ARG A 174 -17.14 14.25 1.77
C ARG A 174 -15.96 13.94 2.69
N GLU A 175 -16.23 13.55 3.93
CA GLU A 175 -15.22 13.27 4.96
C GLU A 175 -14.40 12.02 4.64
N SER A 176 -15.07 10.92 4.28
CA SER A 176 -14.41 9.67 3.89
C SER A 176 -13.57 9.84 2.62
N VAL A 177 -14.09 10.55 1.61
CA VAL A 177 -13.35 10.86 0.38
C VAL A 177 -12.16 11.76 0.67
N LYS A 178 -12.31 12.82 1.48
CA LYS A 178 -11.20 13.68 1.92
C LYS A 178 -10.13 12.87 2.66
N SER A 179 -10.54 11.94 3.53
CA SER A 179 -9.63 11.04 4.24
C SER A 179 -8.84 10.14 3.27
N CYS A 180 -9.50 9.55 2.27
CA CYS A 180 -8.85 8.71 1.26
C CYS A 180 -7.85 9.49 0.40
N ILE A 181 -8.22 10.70 -0.02
CA ILE A 181 -7.34 11.61 -0.77
C ILE A 181 -6.08 11.96 0.05
N SER A 182 -6.28 12.28 1.34
CA SER A 182 -5.17 12.58 2.25
C SER A 182 -4.20 11.39 2.39
N PHE A 183 -4.72 10.16 2.42
CA PHE A 183 -3.89 8.95 2.44
C PHE A 183 -3.02 8.83 1.19
N VAL A 184 -3.60 9.02 0.01
CA VAL A 184 -2.88 8.95 -1.27
C VAL A 184 -1.79 10.01 -1.36
N ILE A 185 -2.12 11.28 -1.10
CA ILE A 185 -1.20 12.42 -1.29
C ILE A 185 -0.03 12.39 -0.30
N ASN A 186 -0.27 11.92 0.93
CA ASN A 186 0.76 11.92 1.98
C ASN A 186 1.57 10.61 2.03
N SER A 187 1.30 9.67 1.12
CA SER A 187 2.09 8.45 1.03
C SER A 187 3.44 8.71 0.37
N ASN A 188 4.53 8.16 0.91
CA ASN A 188 5.71 7.90 0.09
C ASN A 188 5.54 6.54 -0.57
N VAL A 189 6.12 6.39 -1.75
CA VAL A 189 6.00 5.16 -2.54
C VAL A 189 7.16 4.20 -2.27
N ASP A 190 6.89 2.90 -2.35
CA ASP A 190 7.93 1.88 -2.41
C ASP A 190 8.63 1.87 -3.79
N ARG A 191 9.61 0.99 -3.96
CA ARG A 191 10.42 0.93 -5.20
C ARG A 191 9.63 0.50 -6.42
N GLU A 192 8.50 -0.17 -6.23
CA GLU A 192 7.68 -0.77 -7.30
C GLU A 192 6.41 0.03 -7.57
N THR A 193 6.20 1.14 -6.86
CA THR A 193 4.98 1.95 -6.90
C THR A 193 5.29 3.38 -7.29
N THR A 194 4.42 3.99 -8.09
CA THR A 194 4.44 5.43 -8.37
C THR A 194 3.25 6.13 -7.72
N HIS A 195 3.31 7.45 -7.57
CA HIS A 195 2.20 8.20 -6.96
C HIS A 195 0.90 8.05 -7.75
N ILE A 196 0.98 7.95 -9.08
CA ILE A 196 -0.19 7.75 -9.92
C ILE A 196 -0.84 6.37 -9.70
N ASP A 197 -0.07 5.34 -9.35
CA ASP A 197 -0.61 4.02 -9.00
C ASP A 197 -1.50 4.10 -7.75
N LEU A 198 -1.11 4.91 -6.76
CA LEU A 198 -1.94 5.15 -5.57
C LEU A 198 -3.24 5.89 -5.92
N PHE A 199 -3.19 6.83 -6.88
CA PHE A 199 -4.40 7.47 -7.40
C PHE A 199 -5.30 6.50 -8.15
N TYR A 200 -4.76 5.57 -8.94
CA TYR A 200 -5.58 4.54 -9.58
C TYR A 200 -6.29 3.64 -8.57
N VAL A 201 -5.65 3.31 -7.45
CA VAL A 201 -6.30 2.60 -6.34
C VAL A 201 -7.47 3.40 -5.78
N LEU A 202 -7.31 4.71 -5.55
CA LEU A 202 -8.40 5.59 -5.11
C LEU A 202 -9.54 5.63 -6.14
N ILE A 203 -9.22 5.91 -7.40
CA ILE A 203 -10.19 5.99 -8.50
C ILE A 203 -10.97 4.69 -8.65
N GLY A 204 -10.30 3.53 -8.56
CA GLY A 204 -10.93 2.22 -8.63
C GLY A 204 -11.93 1.95 -7.50
N ASN A 205 -11.75 2.61 -6.35
CA ASN A 205 -12.69 2.55 -5.23
C ASN A 205 -13.85 3.55 -5.35
N LEU A 206 -13.72 4.61 -6.16
CA LEU A 206 -14.77 5.58 -6.45
C LEU A 206 -15.65 5.09 -7.61
N LYS A 207 -16.51 4.11 -7.32
CA LYS A 207 -17.26 3.34 -8.33
C LYS A 207 -18.25 4.17 -9.16
N THR A 208 -18.82 5.24 -8.61
CA THR A 208 -19.84 6.06 -9.28
C THR A 208 -19.27 7.38 -9.82
N PRO A 209 -19.89 7.97 -10.86
CA PRO A 209 -19.55 9.32 -11.31
C PRO A 209 -19.66 10.36 -10.18
N ASP A 210 -20.69 10.28 -9.34
CA ASP A 210 -20.88 11.20 -8.21
C ASP A 210 -19.73 11.11 -7.18
N ALA A 211 -19.27 9.90 -6.88
CA ALA A 211 -18.12 9.70 -5.99
C ALA A 211 -16.83 10.30 -6.59
N LYS A 212 -16.64 10.17 -7.91
CA LYS A 212 -15.52 10.79 -8.64
C LYS A 212 -15.61 12.32 -8.63
N ARG A 213 -16.80 12.89 -8.87
CA ARG A 213 -17.05 14.34 -8.76
C ARG A 213 -16.76 14.86 -7.35
N MET A 214 -17.23 14.14 -6.34
CA MET A 214 -16.94 14.46 -4.94
C MET A 214 -15.44 14.43 -4.66
N ALA A 215 -14.69 13.48 -5.23
CA ALA A 215 -13.24 13.43 -5.09
C ALA A 215 -12.55 14.61 -5.76
N ILE A 216 -13.00 15.05 -6.95
CA ILE A 216 -12.51 16.29 -7.57
C ILE A 216 -12.74 17.48 -6.64
N GLU A 217 -13.96 17.67 -6.13
CA GLU A 217 -14.29 18.77 -5.22
C GLU A 217 -13.38 18.77 -3.97
N GLN A 218 -13.21 17.62 -3.33
CA GLN A 218 -12.37 17.51 -2.13
C GLN A 218 -10.87 17.68 -2.45
N ALA A 219 -10.41 17.20 -3.61
CA ALA A 219 -9.04 17.38 -4.05
C ALA A 219 -8.72 18.87 -4.33
N LEU A 220 -9.65 19.62 -4.93
CA LEU A 220 -9.51 21.06 -5.15
C LEU A 220 -9.45 21.85 -3.83
N VAL A 221 -10.25 21.46 -2.84
CA VAL A 221 -10.18 22.03 -1.48
C VAL A 221 -8.80 21.74 -0.88
N PHE A 222 -8.32 20.50 -0.97
CA PHE A 222 -7.01 20.11 -0.45
C PHE A 222 -5.87 20.88 -1.11
N LYS A 223 -5.90 21.07 -2.44
CA LYS A 223 -4.93 21.90 -3.17
C LYS A 223 -4.92 23.34 -2.65
N THR A 224 -6.10 23.91 -2.40
CA THR A 224 -6.21 25.27 -1.86
C THR A 224 -5.62 25.36 -0.44
N GLU A 225 -5.81 24.35 0.39
CA GLU A 225 -5.19 24.24 1.73
C GLU A 225 -3.66 24.16 1.62
N LEU A 226 -3.13 23.36 0.69
CA LEU A 226 -1.69 23.25 0.40
C LEU A 226 -1.11 24.61 -0.03
N ASP A 227 -1.73 25.29 -0.98
CA ASP A 227 -1.27 26.58 -1.51
C ASP A 227 -1.25 27.66 -0.42
N LYS A 228 -2.25 27.67 0.47
CA LYS A 228 -2.30 28.57 1.64
C LYS A 228 -1.17 28.29 2.63
N SER A 229 -0.92 27.01 2.93
CA SER A 229 0.14 26.61 3.87
C SER A 229 1.53 27.04 3.43
N LYS A 230 1.81 26.98 2.12
CA LYS A 230 3.08 27.46 1.53
C LYS A 230 3.25 28.97 1.68
N ARG A 231 2.19 29.75 1.43
CA ARG A 231 2.24 31.22 1.56
C ARG A 231 2.49 31.68 3.01
N ALA A 232 2.00 30.94 3.98
CA ALA A 232 2.21 31.24 5.40
C ALA A 232 3.63 30.87 5.87
N ASN A 233 4.18 29.78 5.37
CA ASN A 233 5.52 29.30 5.74
C ASN A 233 6.58 29.87 4.79
N ASN A 234 7.10 31.05 5.13
CA ASN A 234 8.12 31.79 4.37
C ASN A 234 9.53 31.14 4.38
N ARG A 235 9.63 29.82 4.56
CA ARG A 235 10.89 29.07 4.63
C ARG A 235 11.17 28.41 3.29
N ASN A 236 12.34 28.69 2.72
CA ASN A 236 12.87 28.10 1.47
C ASN A 236 13.04 26.56 1.47
N TYR A 237 12.68 25.87 2.55
CA TYR A 237 13.23 24.53 2.83
C TYR A 237 12.48 23.35 2.17
N ASP A 238 11.41 23.55 1.37
CA ASP A 238 10.92 22.42 0.57
C ASP A 238 10.04 22.80 -0.63
N ASP A 239 10.55 23.68 -1.51
CA ASP A 239 9.85 24.00 -2.77
C ASP A 239 9.62 22.73 -3.62
N PHE A 240 10.57 21.78 -3.56
CA PHE A 240 10.50 20.53 -4.29
C PHE A 240 9.39 19.59 -3.80
N SER A 241 9.36 19.19 -2.52
CA SER A 241 8.31 18.27 -2.02
C SER A 241 6.92 18.88 -2.12
N HIS A 242 6.79 20.19 -1.89
CA HIS A 242 5.51 20.86 -2.11
C HIS A 242 5.09 20.79 -3.57
N ARG A 243 6.00 21.11 -4.51
CA ARG A 243 5.73 21.04 -5.95
C ARG A 243 5.36 19.62 -6.38
N GLU A 244 6.08 18.60 -5.93
CA GLU A 244 5.77 17.20 -6.19
C GLU A 244 4.36 16.84 -5.71
N LYS A 245 4.00 17.20 -4.47
CA LYS A 245 2.65 16.96 -3.94
C LYS A 245 1.56 17.66 -4.75
N VAL A 246 1.79 18.90 -5.16
CA VAL A 246 0.85 19.65 -6.01
C VAL A 246 0.73 18.98 -7.38
N ASN A 247 1.84 18.61 -8.02
CA ASN A 247 1.84 17.97 -9.34
C ASN A 247 1.17 16.59 -9.30
N ASN A 248 1.46 15.77 -8.28
CA ASN A 248 0.79 14.49 -8.06
C ASN A 248 -0.72 14.66 -7.89
N LEU A 249 -1.15 15.69 -7.15
CA LEU A 249 -2.57 15.99 -6.99
C LEU A 249 -3.23 16.45 -8.29
N VAL A 250 -2.53 17.28 -9.07
CA VAL A 250 -3.00 17.75 -10.39
C VAL A 250 -3.15 16.58 -11.36
N GLU A 251 -2.18 15.66 -11.39
CA GLU A 251 -2.24 14.44 -12.20
C GLU A 251 -3.42 13.56 -11.77
N GLY A 252 -3.59 13.35 -10.45
CA GLY A 252 -4.72 12.60 -9.91
C GLY A 252 -6.09 13.19 -10.25
N ILE A 253 -6.25 14.52 -10.18
CA ILE A 253 -7.49 15.21 -10.57
C ILE A 253 -7.74 15.04 -12.08
N ALA A 254 -6.72 15.21 -12.92
CA ALA A 254 -6.83 15.04 -14.35
C ALA A 254 -7.24 13.59 -14.71
N GLU A 255 -6.67 12.59 -14.05
CA GLU A 255 -7.08 11.18 -14.23
C GLU A 255 -8.54 10.95 -13.82
N ILE A 256 -9.04 11.60 -12.76
CA ILE A 256 -10.47 11.48 -12.40
C ILE A 256 -11.35 12.08 -13.51
N TYR A 257 -10.99 13.24 -14.07
CA TYR A 257 -11.69 13.81 -15.23
C TYR A 257 -11.64 12.89 -16.45
N MET A 258 -10.48 12.29 -16.75
CA MET A 258 -10.35 11.30 -17.83
C MET A 258 -11.31 10.13 -17.63
N MET A 259 -11.42 9.61 -16.41
CA MET A 259 -12.34 8.51 -16.07
C MET A 259 -13.82 8.89 -16.08
N LEU A 260 -14.13 10.19 -16.11
CA LEU A 260 -15.47 10.74 -16.33
C LEU A 260 -15.76 11.08 -17.80
N CYS A 261 -14.80 10.82 -18.70
CA CYS A 261 -14.83 11.23 -20.11
C CYS A 261 -14.88 12.76 -20.31
N GLU A 262 -14.42 13.52 -19.33
CA GLU A 262 -14.35 14.99 -19.34
C GLU A 262 -12.95 15.43 -19.80
N TYR A 263 -12.60 15.04 -21.02
CA TYR A 263 -11.22 15.13 -21.50
C TYR A 263 -10.69 16.56 -21.63
N ASP A 264 -11.53 17.49 -22.11
CA ASP A 264 -11.15 18.90 -22.23
C ASP A 264 -10.91 19.54 -20.87
N ASP A 265 -11.74 19.21 -19.87
CA ASP A 265 -11.56 19.67 -18.50
C ASP A 265 -10.27 19.10 -17.90
N ALA A 266 -9.97 17.82 -18.15
CA ALA A 266 -8.72 17.19 -17.72
C ALA A 266 -7.49 17.94 -18.28
N ILE A 267 -7.46 18.18 -19.60
CA ILE A 267 -6.36 18.85 -20.28
C ILE A 267 -6.21 20.30 -19.79
N ALA A 268 -7.32 21.05 -19.74
CA ALA A 268 -7.32 22.45 -19.32
C ALA A 268 -6.88 22.61 -17.86
N TYR A 269 -7.39 21.75 -16.97
CA TYR A 269 -7.01 21.73 -15.57
C TYR A 269 -5.52 21.42 -15.40
N TYR A 270 -5.02 20.37 -16.07
CA TYR A 270 -3.62 19.96 -15.99
C TYR A 270 -2.69 21.09 -16.44
N LYS A 271 -2.90 21.65 -17.63
CA LYS A 271 -2.07 22.73 -18.19
C LYS A 271 -2.05 23.98 -17.32
N SER A 272 -3.15 24.28 -16.63
CA SER A 272 -3.28 25.48 -15.80
C SER A 272 -2.70 25.33 -14.40
N ASN A 273 -2.56 24.09 -13.90
CA ASN A 273 -2.20 23.83 -12.50
C ASN A 273 -0.89 23.06 -12.32
N TYR A 274 -0.39 22.38 -13.35
CA TYR A 274 0.87 21.67 -13.28
C TYR A 274 2.03 22.66 -13.16
N VAL A 275 2.84 22.50 -12.11
CA VAL A 275 3.91 23.44 -11.76
C VAL A 275 5.22 22.95 -12.39
N TYR A 276 5.50 23.45 -13.59
CA TYR A 276 6.79 23.31 -14.26
C TYR A 276 7.11 24.53 -15.11
N HIS A 277 8.37 24.96 -15.16
CA HIS A 277 8.78 26.15 -15.91
C HIS A 277 8.80 25.92 -17.42
N ASP A 278 9.12 24.68 -17.82
CA ASP A 278 9.21 24.26 -19.21
C ASP A 278 7.84 23.81 -19.73
N GLN A 279 7.31 24.56 -20.70
CA GLN A 279 6.04 24.25 -21.36
C GLN A 279 6.08 22.97 -22.20
N GLU A 280 7.26 22.58 -22.69
CA GLU A 280 7.45 21.31 -23.42
C GLU A 280 7.25 20.12 -22.48
N ILE A 281 7.72 20.21 -21.24
CA ILE A 281 7.54 19.14 -20.25
C ILE A 281 6.06 18.99 -19.88
N THR A 282 5.36 20.10 -19.69
CA THR A 282 3.90 20.06 -19.48
C THR A 282 3.18 19.44 -20.68
N LEU A 283 3.57 19.78 -21.91
CA LEU A 283 3.05 19.15 -23.12
C LEU A 283 3.30 17.64 -23.13
N TYR A 284 4.53 17.21 -22.87
CA TYR A 284 4.90 15.79 -22.82
C TYR A 284 4.01 15.00 -21.85
N CYS A 285 3.78 15.54 -20.65
CA CYS A 285 2.93 14.87 -19.66
C CYS A 285 1.46 14.76 -20.13
N VAL A 286 0.91 15.83 -20.71
CA VAL A 286 -0.45 15.82 -21.28
C VAL A 286 -0.56 14.78 -22.40
N LEU A 287 0.40 14.75 -23.32
CA LEU A 287 0.43 13.80 -24.43
C LEU A 287 0.59 12.35 -23.94
N ARG A 288 1.40 12.12 -22.90
CA ARG A 288 1.55 10.80 -22.27
C ARG A 288 0.24 10.34 -21.63
N MET A 289 -0.48 11.23 -20.94
CA MET A 289 -1.81 10.94 -20.38
C MET A 289 -2.81 10.58 -21.51
N LEU A 290 -2.88 11.37 -22.58
CA LEU A 290 -3.76 11.10 -23.72
C LEU A 290 -3.41 9.78 -24.43
N PHE A 291 -2.12 9.48 -24.57
CA PHE A 291 -1.63 8.22 -25.12
C PHE A 291 -2.10 7.03 -24.27
N LYS A 292 -1.95 7.11 -22.94
CA LYS A 292 -2.38 6.05 -22.01
C LYS A 292 -3.87 5.73 -22.14
N HIS A 293 -4.71 6.75 -22.33
CA HIS A 293 -6.15 6.63 -22.54
C HIS A 293 -6.54 6.34 -24.00
N LYS A 294 -5.56 6.15 -24.89
CA LYS A 294 -5.74 5.87 -26.33
C LYS A 294 -6.53 6.96 -27.09
N LEU A 295 -6.39 8.21 -26.65
CA LEU A 295 -7.12 9.37 -27.18
C LEU A 295 -6.37 10.03 -28.34
N LYS A 296 -6.26 9.32 -29.47
CA LYS A 296 -5.48 9.73 -30.66
C LYS A 296 -5.81 11.15 -31.15
N ASP A 297 -7.10 11.45 -31.35
CA ASP A 297 -7.50 12.71 -31.98
C ASP A 297 -7.20 13.91 -31.07
N LEU A 298 -7.36 13.73 -29.76
CA LEU A 298 -6.97 14.73 -28.77
C LEU A 298 -5.44 14.87 -28.69
N TRP A 299 -4.70 13.76 -28.80
CA TRP A 299 -3.24 13.78 -28.83
C TRP A 299 -2.72 14.66 -29.99
N ILE A 300 -3.24 14.44 -31.21
CA ILE A 300 -2.90 15.25 -32.39
C ILE A 300 -3.26 16.71 -32.16
N ARG A 301 -4.49 16.98 -31.69
CA ARG A 301 -4.98 18.34 -31.43
C ARG A 301 -4.06 19.10 -30.48
N GLU A 302 -3.69 18.50 -29.35
CA GLU A 302 -2.85 19.16 -28.34
C GLU A 302 -1.41 19.35 -28.81
N PHE A 303 -0.88 18.43 -29.62
CA PHE A 303 0.42 18.58 -30.29
C PHE A 303 0.41 19.77 -31.26
N ASP A 304 -0.57 19.84 -32.16
CA ASP A 304 -0.69 20.90 -33.16
C ASP A 304 -0.84 22.29 -32.51
N ILE A 305 -1.67 22.38 -31.47
CA ILE A 305 -1.84 23.61 -30.69
C ILE A 305 -0.50 24.06 -30.08
N ALA A 306 0.27 23.13 -29.52
CA ALA A 306 1.54 23.46 -28.89
C ALA A 306 2.59 23.95 -29.89
N VAL A 307 2.73 23.26 -31.03
CA VAL A 307 3.64 23.66 -32.12
C VAL A 307 3.25 25.04 -32.67
N LYS A 308 1.95 25.27 -32.89
CA LYS A 308 1.44 26.59 -33.34
C LYS A 308 1.76 27.71 -32.35
N ASN A 309 1.80 27.40 -31.06
CA ASN A 309 2.15 28.34 -29.99
C ASN A 309 3.67 28.46 -29.76
N GLY A 310 4.51 27.86 -30.62
CA GLY A 310 5.96 27.99 -30.58
C GLY A 310 6.67 27.05 -29.61
N ILE A 311 5.97 26.08 -29.01
CA ILE A 311 6.60 25.02 -28.23
C ILE A 311 7.29 24.08 -29.22
N LYS A 312 8.55 23.74 -28.96
CA LYS A 312 9.31 22.77 -29.75
C LYS A 312 9.28 21.41 -29.06
N PRO A 313 8.44 20.44 -29.50
CA PRO A 313 8.38 19.12 -28.87
C PRO A 313 9.70 18.37 -29.02
N ARG A 314 10.05 17.50 -28.07
CA ARG A 314 11.20 16.59 -28.22
C ARG A 314 11.05 15.63 -29.41
N GLU A 315 12.18 15.10 -29.88
CA GLU A 315 12.27 14.23 -31.05
C GLU A 315 11.31 13.03 -30.98
N GLY A 316 11.23 12.33 -29.84
CA GLY A 316 10.30 11.21 -29.67
C GLY A 316 8.83 11.57 -29.90
N LEU A 317 8.40 12.78 -29.52
CA LEU A 317 7.04 13.25 -29.79
C LEU A 317 6.82 13.61 -31.26
N GLN A 318 7.84 14.12 -31.95
CA GLN A 318 7.78 14.40 -33.38
C GLN A 318 7.68 13.09 -34.19
N ASN A 319 8.53 12.12 -33.87
CA ASN A 319 8.50 10.78 -34.47
C ASN A 319 7.14 10.09 -34.24
N MET A 320 6.57 10.25 -33.04
CA MET A 320 5.23 9.74 -32.73
C MET A 320 4.15 10.44 -33.58
N TYR A 321 4.23 11.76 -33.75
CA TYR A 321 3.30 12.50 -34.61
C TYR A 321 3.37 12.04 -36.06
N GLU A 322 4.57 11.93 -36.64
CA GLU A 322 4.80 11.43 -37.99
C GLU A 322 4.22 10.02 -38.17
N TYR A 323 4.51 9.11 -37.24
CA TYR A 323 3.95 7.77 -37.24
C TYR A 323 2.41 7.77 -37.27
N ILE A 324 1.77 8.62 -36.47
CA ILE A 324 0.30 8.72 -36.42
C ILE A 324 -0.27 9.24 -37.75
N GLN A 325 0.40 10.20 -38.39
CA GLN A 325 0.00 10.72 -39.70
C GLN A 325 0.12 9.65 -40.80
N GLU A 326 1.17 8.84 -40.78
CA GLU A 326 1.42 7.79 -41.78
C GLU A 326 0.51 6.56 -41.59
N ASN A 327 0.27 6.15 -40.34
CA ASN A 327 -0.39 4.88 -40.02
C ASN A 327 -1.84 5.03 -39.55
N GLY A 328 -2.27 6.25 -39.20
CA GLY A 328 -3.62 6.54 -38.72
C GLY A 328 -3.94 6.01 -37.32
N ASN A 329 -2.96 5.44 -36.61
CA ASN A 329 -3.09 4.87 -35.27
C ASN A 329 -1.96 5.33 -34.32
N LEU A 330 -2.19 5.20 -33.01
CA LEU A 330 -1.13 5.39 -32.01
C LEU A 330 -0.15 4.20 -32.09
N PRO A 331 1.17 4.42 -31.94
CA PRO A 331 2.15 3.33 -31.84
C PRO A 331 1.97 2.55 -30.53
N GLU A 332 2.61 1.38 -30.43
CA GLU A 332 2.51 0.52 -29.23
C GLU A 332 3.19 1.11 -28.00
N PHE A 333 4.22 1.94 -28.20
CA PHE A 333 4.98 2.61 -27.14
C PHE A 333 5.27 4.06 -27.53
N ILE A 334 5.49 4.91 -26.51
CA ILE A 334 6.02 6.27 -26.70
C ILE A 334 7.50 6.15 -27.09
N TYR A 335 7.89 6.83 -28.17
CA TYR A 335 9.27 6.88 -28.67
C TYR A 335 10.18 7.74 -27.81
#